data_AF-A0A7C4R1A5-F1
#
_entry.id   AF-A0A7C4R1A5-F1
#
_cell.length_a   1.000
_cell.length_b   1.000
_cell.length_c   1.000
_cell.angle_alpha   90.00
_cell.angle_beta   90.00
_cell.angle_gamma   90.00
#
_symmetry.space_group_name_H-M   'P 1'
#
loop_
_entity.id
_entity.type
_entity.pdbx_description
1 polymer ?
#
loop_
_entity_poly.entity_id
_entity_poly.type
_entity_poly.pdbx_seq_one_letter_code
_entity_poly.pdbx_strand_id
1 'polypeptide(L)'
;MRSPSISEIDELKKFFVEKGVKRIALRKNNDCYVGYLEYRDKIYEIIFSKGELSNNYMIKLIYRSSDYLSCEYMLYNPYGLFVFAEDLKELVAKTINKLDIIERFKI
;
A
#
# COMPACT_ATOMS: atom_id res chain seq x y z
N MET A 1 -13.20 8.76 -2.44
CA MET A 1 -11.72 8.52 -2.33
C MET A 1 -11.07 9.28 -3.47
N ARG A 2 -9.83 9.75 -3.32
CA ARG A 2 -9.13 10.41 -4.42
C ARG A 2 -7.74 9.85 -4.66
N SER A 3 -7.32 9.94 -5.91
CA SER A 3 -5.97 9.58 -6.32
C SER A 3 -4.96 10.52 -5.64
N PRO A 4 -3.92 9.98 -4.99
CA PRO A 4 -2.74 10.74 -4.63
C PRO A 4 -2.09 11.38 -5.88
N SER A 5 -1.37 12.48 -5.69
CA SER A 5 -0.59 13.14 -6.74
C SER A 5 0.65 12.33 -7.09
N ILE A 6 1.25 12.60 -8.26
CA ILE A 6 2.48 11.92 -8.70
C ILE A 6 3.62 12.16 -7.69
N SER A 7 3.74 13.37 -7.13
CA SER A 7 4.75 13.66 -6.11
C SER A 7 4.54 12.85 -4.82
N GLU A 8 3.29 12.67 -4.38
CA GLU A 8 2.96 11.83 -3.22
C GLU A 8 3.33 10.35 -3.49
N ILE A 9 3.22 9.87 -4.73
CA ILE A 9 3.64 8.52 -5.12
C ILE A 9 5.15 8.35 -5.08
N ASP A 10 5.90 9.30 -5.63
CA ASP A 10 7.35 9.22 -5.67
C ASP A 10 7.95 9.30 -4.26
N GLU A 11 7.38 10.15 -3.40
CA GLU A 11 7.74 10.24 -1.99
C GLU A 11 7.41 8.95 -1.22
N LEU A 12 6.23 8.36 -1.44
CA LEU A 12 5.85 7.08 -0.85
C LEU A 12 6.85 5.97 -1.22
N LYS A 13 7.20 5.85 -2.51
CA LYS A 13 8.16 4.84 -2.99
C LYS A 13 9.52 5.01 -2.33
N LYS A 14 10.01 6.25 -2.23
CA LYS A 14 11.27 6.57 -1.56
C LYS A 14 11.27 6.08 -0.11
N PHE A 15 10.24 6.41 0.66
CA PHE A 15 10.14 5.99 2.07
C PHE A 15 10.06 4.48 2.23
N PHE A 16 9.36 3.77 1.35
CA PHE A 16 9.35 2.31 1.37
C PHE A 16 10.74 1.71 1.15
N VAL A 17 11.48 2.21 0.16
CA VAL A 17 12.84 1.76 -0.14
C VAL A 17 13.77 2.04 1.04
N GLU A 18 13.68 3.21 1.66
CA GLU A 18 14.43 3.57 2.89
C GLU A 18 14.15 2.62 4.07
N LYS A 19 12.99 1.95 4.07
CA LYS A 19 12.59 0.97 5.09
C LYS A 19 12.83 -0.49 4.68
N GLY A 20 13.56 -0.73 3.60
CA GLY A 20 13.97 -2.07 3.18
C GLY A 20 12.99 -2.79 2.26
N VAL A 21 12.02 -2.09 1.67
CA VAL A 21 11.25 -2.63 0.53
C VAL A 21 12.17 -2.68 -0.69
N LYS A 22 12.30 -3.86 -1.28
CA LYS A 22 13.23 -4.11 -2.38
C LYS A 22 12.73 -3.56 -3.71
N ARG A 23 11.43 -3.68 -3.96
CA ARG A 23 10.76 -3.16 -5.17
C ARG A 23 9.36 -2.70 -4.84
N ILE A 24 8.91 -1.64 -5.51
CA ILE A 24 7.54 -1.16 -5.46
C ILE A 24 7.13 -0.69 -6.85
N ALA A 25 6.07 -1.28 -7.38
CA ALA A 25 5.51 -0.98 -8.69
C ALA A 25 4.05 -0.58 -8.50
N LEU A 26 3.72 0.65 -8.85
CA LEU A 26 2.37 1.20 -8.73
C LEU A 26 1.92 1.73 -10.08
N ARG A 27 0.68 1.42 -10.45
CA ARG A 27 -0.01 2.00 -11.61
C ARG A 27 -1.26 2.72 -11.14
N LYS A 28 -1.58 3.84 -11.79
CA LYS A 28 -2.84 4.53 -11.55
C LYS A 28 -3.99 3.67 -12.06
N ASN A 29 -5.06 3.58 -11.27
CA ASN A 29 -6.31 2.94 -11.64
C ASN A 29 -7.42 3.84 -11.09
N ASN A 30 -8.22 4.48 -11.94
CA ASN A 30 -9.27 5.42 -11.51
C ASN A 30 -8.79 6.40 -10.41
N ASP A 31 -9.36 6.27 -9.20
CA ASP A 31 -9.12 7.13 -8.04
C ASP A 31 -8.08 6.61 -7.05
N CYS A 32 -7.27 5.62 -7.44
CA CYS A 32 -6.20 5.11 -6.58
C CYS A 32 -4.97 4.64 -7.37
N TYR A 33 -3.94 4.22 -6.64
CA TYR A 33 -2.81 3.49 -7.21
C TYR A 33 -2.84 2.06 -6.71
N VAL A 34 -2.68 1.11 -7.62
CA VAL A 34 -2.59 -0.32 -7.31
C VAL A 34 -1.29 -0.89 -7.83
N GLY A 35 -0.82 -1.97 -7.24
CA GLY A 35 0.29 -2.74 -7.78
C GLY A 35 0.90 -3.64 -6.73
N TYR A 36 2.24 -3.69 -6.71
CA TYR A 36 2.98 -4.66 -5.92
C TYR A 36 4.11 -4.01 -5.14
N LEU A 37 4.41 -4.57 -3.97
CA LEU A 37 5.65 -4.31 -3.25
C LEU A 37 6.32 -5.64 -2.86
N GLU A 38 7.65 -5.66 -2.89
CA GLU A 38 8.49 -6.80 -2.51
C GLU A 38 9.21 -6.49 -1.19
N TYR A 39 8.90 -7.27 -0.15
CA TYR A 39 9.49 -7.14 1.18
C TYR A 39 9.89 -8.52 1.70
N ARG A 40 11.15 -8.69 2.12
CA ARG A 40 11.73 -9.98 2.56
C ARG A 40 11.39 -11.15 1.63
N ASP A 41 11.64 -10.95 0.34
CA ASP A 41 11.41 -11.92 -0.76
C ASP A 41 9.96 -12.41 -0.92
N LYS A 42 9.00 -11.69 -0.34
CA LYS A 42 7.57 -11.89 -0.56
C LYS A 42 6.95 -10.71 -1.29
N ILE A 43 5.97 -11.01 -2.13
CA ILE A 43 5.25 -10.03 -2.94
C ILE A 43 3.87 -9.81 -2.34
N TYR A 44 3.55 -8.54 -2.10
CA TYR A 44 2.29 -8.08 -1.59
C TYR A 44 1.61 -7.20 -2.63
N GLU A 45 0.31 -7.39 -2.80
CA GLU A 45 -0.51 -6.44 -3.54
C GLU A 45 -0.75 -5.22 -2.64
N ILE A 46 -0.64 -4.03 -3.22
CA ILE A 46 -0.83 -2.77 -2.53
C ILE A 46 -1.86 -1.93 -3.28
N ILE A 47 -2.82 -1.38 -2.53
CA ILE A 47 -3.62 -0.23 -2.94
C ILE A 47 -3.21 0.96 -2.08
N PHE A 48 -3.04 2.11 -2.73
CA PHE A 48 -2.71 3.39 -2.12
C PHE A 48 -3.69 4.46 -2.60
N SER A 49 -4.29 5.17 -1.65
CA SER A 49 -5.27 6.22 -1.91
C SER A 49 -5.20 7.31 -0.86
N LYS A 50 -5.85 8.44 -1.15
CA LYS A 50 -6.11 9.49 -0.17
C LYS A 50 -7.61 9.64 0.08
N GLY A 51 -7.97 9.95 1.32
CA GLY A 51 -9.33 10.32 1.69
C GLY A 51 -9.75 11.61 0.97
N GLU A 52 -11.03 11.67 0.63
CA GLU A 52 -11.61 12.83 -0.03
C GLU A 52 -12.05 13.90 0.98
N LEU A 53 -12.58 13.44 2.13
CA LEU A 53 -13.09 14.29 3.21
C LEU A 53 -12.15 14.34 4.43
N SER A 54 -11.29 13.34 4.59
CA SER A 54 -10.19 13.33 5.55
C SER A 54 -8.91 13.36 4.73
N ASN A 55 -8.00 14.28 5.00
CA ASN A 55 -6.72 14.36 4.27
C ASN A 55 -5.78 13.17 4.55
N ASN A 56 -6.32 12.07 5.09
CA ASN A 56 -5.61 10.87 5.48
C ASN A 56 -5.26 10.03 4.26
N TYR A 57 -4.05 9.50 4.28
CA TYR A 57 -3.61 8.46 3.38
C TYR A 57 -4.11 7.10 3.85
N MET A 58 -4.34 6.22 2.89
CA MET A 58 -4.71 4.84 3.13
C MET A 58 -3.86 3.91 2.27
N ILE A 59 -3.32 2.88 2.90
CA ILE A 59 -2.78 1.70 2.24
C ILE A 59 -3.59 0.49 2.66
N LYS A 60 -3.84 -0.42 1.73
CA LYS A 60 -4.18 -1.80 2.09
C LYS A 60 -3.21 -2.76 1.41
N LEU A 61 -2.71 -3.70 2.20
CA LEU A 61 -1.81 -4.76 1.77
C LEU A 61 -2.54 -6.08 1.73
N ILE A 62 -2.37 -6.84 0.66
CA ILE A 62 -2.94 -8.18 0.51
C ILE A 62 -1.79 -9.13 0.20
N TYR A 63 -1.63 -10.17 1.02
CA TYR A 63 -0.69 -11.24 0.75
C TYR A 63 -1.35 -12.22 -0.22
N ARG A 64 -0.96 -12.16 -1.50
CA ARG A 64 -1.46 -12.96 -2.63
C ARG A 64 -2.97 -13.24 -2.65
N SER A 65 -3.70 -12.56 -3.53
CA SER A 65 -4.66 -13.21 -4.45
C SER A 65 -5.54 -12.19 -5.17
N SER A 66 -5.19 -11.85 -6.40
CA SER A 66 -6.07 -12.03 -7.57
C SER A 66 -5.36 -11.83 -8.90
N ASP A 67 -5.96 -12.34 -9.97
CA ASP A 67 -5.65 -11.93 -11.36
C ASP A 67 -6.11 -10.48 -11.66
N TYR A 68 -6.75 -9.80 -10.70
CA TYR A 68 -7.47 -8.54 -10.89
C TYR A 68 -6.95 -7.41 -10.00
N LEU A 69 -5.93 -6.70 -10.48
CA LEU A 69 -5.46 -5.45 -9.89
C LEU A 69 -6.36 -4.26 -10.30
N SER A 70 -7.48 -4.08 -9.59
CA SER A 70 -8.34 -2.87 -9.67
C SER A 70 -8.59 -2.27 -8.28
N CYS A 71 -8.83 -0.95 -8.22
CA CYS A 71 -9.09 -0.26 -6.95
C CYS A 71 -10.28 -0.86 -6.19
N GLU A 72 -11.39 -1.07 -6.89
CA GLU A 72 -12.63 -1.59 -6.30
C GLU A 72 -12.43 -3.00 -5.75
N TYR A 73 -11.85 -3.90 -6.56
CA TYR A 73 -11.60 -5.27 -6.13
C TYR A 73 -10.70 -5.29 -4.90
N MET A 74 -9.55 -4.60 -4.95
CA MET A 74 -8.60 -4.60 -3.84
C MET A 74 -9.18 -3.95 -2.58
N LEU A 75 -10.01 -2.92 -2.72
CA LEU A 75 -10.66 -2.26 -1.59
C LEU A 75 -11.64 -3.19 -0.88
N TYR A 76 -12.54 -3.83 -1.64
CA TYR A 76 -13.62 -4.68 -1.12
C TYR A 76 -13.22 -6.13 -0.86
N ASN A 77 -12.04 -6.57 -1.30
CA ASN A 77 -11.51 -7.88 -0.97
C ASN A 77 -11.48 -8.05 0.57
N PRO A 78 -12.04 -9.11 1.16
CA PRO A 78 -12.07 -9.25 2.62
C PRO A 78 -10.68 -9.54 3.22
N TYR A 79 -9.71 -9.97 2.40
CA TYR A 79 -8.36 -10.26 2.79
C TYR A 79 -7.48 -9.00 2.75
N GLY A 80 -6.52 -8.96 3.66
CA GLY A 80 -5.50 -7.91 3.75
C GLY A 80 -5.64 -6.98 4.96
N LEU A 81 -4.69 -6.07 5.09
CA LEU A 81 -4.55 -5.17 6.23
C LEU A 81 -4.59 -3.72 5.78
N PHE A 82 -5.49 -2.94 6.37
CA PHE A 82 -5.58 -1.50 6.16
C PHE A 82 -4.63 -0.73 7.06
N VAL A 83 -4.05 0.34 6.56
CA VAL A 83 -3.19 1.29 7.27
C VAL A 83 -3.65 2.68 6.91
N PHE A 84 -3.82 3.53 7.93
CA PHE A 84 -4.22 4.93 7.76
C PHE A 84 -3.22 5.83 8.51
N ALA A 85 -2.95 7.00 7.93
CA ALA A 85 -2.09 8.02 8.52
C ALA A 85 -2.36 9.39 7.90
N GLU A 86 -2.00 10.46 8.60
CA GLU A 86 -2.11 11.84 8.10
C GLU A 86 -0.94 12.25 7.20
N ASP A 87 0.22 11.60 7.36
CA ASP A 87 1.41 11.83 6.53
C ASP A 87 2.01 10.52 6.00
N LEU A 88 2.81 10.64 4.93
CA LEU A 88 3.39 9.51 4.21
C LEU A 88 4.47 8.77 5.01
N LYS A 89 5.24 9.46 5.87
CA LYS A 89 6.29 8.81 6.67
C LYS A 89 5.66 7.91 7.72
N GLU A 90 4.65 8.42 8.42
CA GLU A 90 3.89 7.64 9.40
C GLU A 90 3.16 6.47 8.72
N LEU A 91 2.54 6.70 7.54
CA LEU A 91 1.89 5.67 6.76
C LEU A 91 2.83 4.50 6.46
N VAL A 92 4.03 4.81 5.94
CA VAL A 92 5.04 3.79 5.61
C VAL A 92 5.55 3.10 6.87
N ALA A 93 5.84 3.82 7.94
CA ALA A 93 6.28 3.23 9.20
C ALA A 93 5.27 2.22 9.77
N LYS A 94 3.98 2.59 9.79
CA LYS A 94 2.88 1.69 10.21
C LYS A 94 2.75 0.50 9.25
N THR A 95 2.90 0.72 7.96
CA THR A 95 2.80 -0.33 6.94
C THR A 95 3.91 -1.37 7.09
N ILE A 96 5.15 -0.93 7.31
CA ILE A 96 6.29 -1.81 7.55
C ILE A 96 6.10 -2.62 8.83
N ASN A 97 5.60 -2.01 9.90
CA ASN A 97 5.28 -2.73 11.14
C ASN A 97 4.25 -3.86 10.88
N LYS A 98 3.22 -3.60 10.08
CA LYS A 98 2.26 -4.65 9.69
C LYS A 98 2.90 -5.77 8.89
N LEU A 99 3.78 -5.45 7.94
CA LEU A 99 4.54 -6.46 7.18
C LEU A 99 5.43 -7.29 8.10
N ASP A 100 6.13 -6.66 9.05
CA ASP A 100 6.94 -7.35 10.05
C ASP A 100 6.12 -8.33 10.90
N ILE A 101 4.91 -7.94 11.29
CA ILE A 101 3.98 -8.81 12.02
C ILE A 101 3.60 -10.02 11.14
N ILE A 102 3.19 -9.80 9.89
CA ILE A 102 2.85 -10.88 8.95
C ILE A 102 4.02 -11.87 8.81
N GLU A 103 5.24 -11.36 8.60
CA GLU A 103 6.44 -12.19 8.47
C GLU A 103 6.73 -13.03 9.71
N ARG A 104 6.57 -12.45 10.91
CA ARG A 104 6.83 -13.14 12.17
C ARG A 104 5.84 -14.26 12.44
N PHE A 105 4.57 -14.04 12.14
CA PHE A 105 3.51 -15.00 12.45
C PHE A 105 3.24 -16.01 11.32
N LYS A 106 3.96 -15.94 10.19
CA LYS A 106 3.81 -16.82 9.01
C LYS A 106 2.34 -16.99 8.60
N ILE A 107 1.56 -15.92 8.69
CA ILE A 107 0.17 -15.86 8.20
C ILE A 107 0.19 -15.84 6.67
#